data_AF-A0A932IQZ3-F1
#
_entry.id   AF-A0A932IQZ3-F1
#
_cell.length_a   1.000
_cell.length_b   1.000
_cell.length_c   1.000
_cell.angle_alpha   90.00
_cell.angle_beta   90.00
_cell.angle_gamma   90.00
#
_symmetry.space_group_name_H-M   'P 1'
#
loop_
_entity.id
_entity.type
_entity.pdbx_description
1 polymer ?
#
loop_
_entity_poly.entity_id
_entity_poly.type
_entity_poly.pdbx_seq_one_letter_code
_entity_poly.pdbx_strand_id
1 'polypeptide(L)'
;MSGQAVWLAAPAIPAHPTTPMPFVPEVIFTIFLGIPVVVMVYFAIKHLLTGRGPLLTYCLIGGGIACLFEPIVDTLGLCYIRQQATMTTFSSMGRDFPLFINFVYIWYVGGLAYLAYRIFSTGVTRKAVFQLYLIDVFINIWLESPGVLMGAYEYYGPQPLNFWGLPLWWVCVNPLMPLTAGALIYKMSPHLPGWRLALVIAFIPMADGIGNGAAAWPVWTALNLNAPLLVSHLAWLVTLGLALTFVWVLSYVVGRPDDEVLIKSKVGVLKAAIFGVDKPAKVSATV
;
A
#
# COMPACT_ATOMS: atom_id res chain seq x y z
N MET A 1 38.87 -7.29 -28.63
CA MET A 1 37.53 -7.70 -28.15
C MET A 1 36.51 -6.80 -28.84
N SER A 2 35.70 -7.35 -29.74
CA SER A 2 34.76 -6.60 -30.58
C SER A 2 33.53 -6.15 -29.78
N GLY A 3 32.99 -4.96 -30.09
CA GLY A 3 31.89 -4.30 -29.37
C GLY A 3 30.54 -5.03 -29.34
N GLN A 4 30.43 -6.25 -29.89
CA GLN A 4 29.25 -7.10 -29.79
C GLN A 4 29.27 -8.02 -28.55
N ALA A 5 30.45 -8.33 -27.97
CA ALA A 5 30.55 -9.23 -26.83
C ALA A 5 30.07 -8.62 -25.50
N VAL A 6 30.04 -7.28 -25.41
CA VAL A 6 29.54 -6.56 -24.21
C VAL A 6 28.02 -6.75 -24.04
N TRP A 7 27.30 -7.11 -25.10
CA TRP A 7 25.85 -7.35 -25.08
C TRP A 7 25.45 -8.79 -24.73
N LEU A 8 26.43 -9.71 -24.56
CA LEU A 8 26.19 -11.15 -24.37
C LEU A 8 26.76 -11.71 -23.05
N ALA A 9 27.49 -10.90 -22.29
CA ALA A 9 27.89 -11.27 -20.94
C ALA A 9 26.75 -10.95 -19.97
N ALA A 10 26.30 -11.96 -19.24
CA ALA A 10 25.28 -11.87 -18.21
C ALA A 10 25.62 -10.79 -17.16
N PRO A 11 24.81 -9.74 -16.94
CA PRO A 11 24.82 -9.11 -15.62
C PRO A 11 24.49 -10.16 -14.56
N ALA A 12 25.33 -10.26 -13.54
CA ALA A 12 25.03 -11.09 -12.38
C ALA A 12 23.71 -10.64 -11.73
N ILE A 13 23.06 -11.53 -10.95
CA ILE A 13 22.00 -11.11 -10.02
C ILE A 13 22.53 -9.85 -9.30
N PRO A 14 21.82 -8.71 -9.39
CA PRO A 14 22.35 -7.47 -8.87
C PRO A 14 22.78 -7.66 -7.42
N ALA A 15 24.07 -7.45 -7.15
CA ALA A 15 24.61 -7.62 -5.82
C ALA A 15 23.87 -6.67 -4.86
N HIS A 16 23.51 -7.18 -3.69
CA HIS A 16 22.88 -6.36 -2.66
C HIS A 16 23.81 -5.19 -2.33
N PRO A 17 23.33 -3.92 -2.38
CA PRO A 17 24.10 -2.82 -1.85
C PRO A 17 24.39 -3.08 -0.36
N THR A 18 25.49 -2.53 0.18
CA THR A 18 25.88 -2.68 1.60
C THR A 18 26.12 -1.34 2.28
N THR A 19 25.64 -0.29 1.65
CA THR A 19 25.74 1.09 2.12
C THR A 19 24.95 1.28 3.43
N PRO A 20 25.53 2.00 4.40
CA PRO A 20 24.88 2.28 5.67
C PRO A 20 23.76 3.31 5.53
N MET A 21 22.80 3.27 6.46
CA MET A 21 21.70 4.21 6.57
C MET A 21 22.23 5.60 6.93
N PRO A 22 21.97 6.63 6.11
CA PRO A 22 22.32 7.99 6.49
C PRO A 22 21.39 8.48 7.61
N PHE A 23 21.98 8.90 8.73
CA PHE A 23 21.25 9.28 9.95
C PHE A 23 20.22 10.40 9.73
N VAL A 24 20.58 11.45 9.00
CA VAL A 24 19.68 12.60 8.77
C VAL A 24 18.45 12.20 7.94
N PRO A 25 18.59 11.53 6.77
CA PRO A 25 17.46 10.95 6.06
C PRO A 25 16.61 10.00 6.90
N GLU A 26 17.23 9.12 7.69
CA GLU A 26 16.50 8.19 8.57
C GLU A 26 15.56 8.95 9.52
N VAL A 27 16.08 9.96 10.23
CA VAL A 27 15.31 10.75 11.19
C VAL A 27 14.19 11.55 10.50
N ILE A 28 14.51 12.26 9.42
CA ILE A 28 13.52 13.07 8.68
C ILE A 28 12.40 12.18 8.15
N PHE A 29 12.74 11.05 7.54
CA PHE A 29 11.77 10.15 6.95
C PHE A 29 10.93 9.43 8.02
N THR A 30 11.52 9.10 9.17
CA THR A 30 10.80 8.57 10.34
C THR A 30 9.78 9.58 10.87
N ILE A 31 10.14 10.85 11.00
CA ILE A 31 9.20 11.89 11.43
C ILE A 31 8.09 12.07 10.40
N PHE A 32 8.46 12.17 9.12
CA PHE A 32 7.52 12.35 8.01
C PHE A 32 6.45 11.24 7.97
N LEU A 33 6.87 9.98 8.03
CA LEU A 33 5.96 8.82 8.04
C LEU A 33 5.31 8.57 9.39
N GLY A 34 5.90 9.07 10.48
CA GLY A 34 5.34 8.98 11.83
C GLY A 34 4.16 9.91 12.08
N ILE A 35 4.09 11.07 11.42
CA ILE A 35 2.98 12.03 11.58
C ILE A 35 1.61 11.37 11.28
N PRO A 36 1.39 10.71 10.12
CA PRO A 36 0.14 9.99 9.87
C PRO A 36 -0.18 8.92 10.92
N VAL A 37 0.83 8.19 11.40
CA VAL A 37 0.64 7.16 12.45
C VAL A 37 0.12 7.79 13.72
N VAL A 38 0.73 8.87 14.21
CA VAL A 38 0.30 9.56 15.43
C VAL A 38 -1.14 10.05 15.30
N VAL A 39 -1.50 10.65 14.16
CA VAL A 39 -2.88 11.10 13.90
C VAL A 39 -3.86 9.93 13.93
N MET A 40 -3.53 8.83 13.26
CA MET A 40 -4.41 7.64 13.20
C MET A 40 -4.53 6.93 14.55
N VAL A 41 -3.45 6.84 15.32
CA VAL A 41 -3.46 6.30 16.70
C VAL A 41 -4.32 7.17 17.61
N TYR A 42 -4.21 8.50 17.51
CA TYR A 42 -5.09 9.42 18.23
C TYR A 42 -6.57 9.15 17.91
N PHE A 43 -6.93 8.99 16.63
CA PHE A 43 -8.30 8.65 16.24
C PHE A 43 -8.71 7.24 16.69
N ALA A 44 -7.80 6.27 16.69
CA ALA A 44 -8.06 4.92 17.16
C ALA A 44 -8.42 4.91 18.65
N ILE A 45 -7.61 5.60 19.48
CA ILE A 45 -7.88 5.79 20.91
C ILE A 45 -9.20 6.52 21.10
N LYS A 46 -9.44 7.62 20.37
CA LYS A 46 -10.70 8.36 20.43
C LYS A 46 -11.89 7.48 20.07
N HIS A 47 -11.78 6.60 19.08
CA HIS A 47 -12.85 5.68 18.69
C HIS A 47 -13.17 4.65 19.77
N LEU A 48 -12.15 4.14 20.47
CA LEU A 48 -12.33 3.27 21.63
C LEU A 48 -13.03 4.00 22.78
N LEU A 49 -12.57 5.21 23.12
CA LEU A 49 -13.12 6.00 24.22
C LEU A 49 -14.54 6.52 23.96
N THR A 50 -14.90 6.77 22.69
CA THR A 50 -16.23 7.27 22.30
C THR A 50 -17.21 6.16 21.92
N GLY A 51 -16.82 4.89 22.05
CA GLY A 51 -17.68 3.74 21.73
C GLY A 51 -17.93 3.52 20.23
N ARG A 52 -17.14 4.13 19.34
CA ARG A 52 -17.21 3.91 17.88
C ARG A 52 -16.64 2.55 17.45
N GLY A 53 -15.96 1.85 18.36
CA GLY A 53 -15.48 0.48 18.18
C GLY A 53 -13.99 0.36 17.82
N PRO A 54 -13.43 -0.85 17.89
CA PRO A 54 -11.99 -1.10 17.81
C PRO A 54 -11.44 -1.26 16.38
N LEU A 55 -12.28 -1.12 15.35
CA LEU A 55 -11.91 -1.48 13.98
C LEU A 55 -10.64 -0.77 13.47
N LEU A 56 -10.54 0.54 13.69
CA LEU A 56 -9.34 1.29 13.29
C LEU A 56 -8.09 0.77 14.00
N THR A 57 -8.18 0.48 15.30
CA THR A 57 -7.09 -0.12 16.07
C THR A 57 -6.64 -1.45 15.47
N TYR A 58 -7.58 -2.33 15.10
CA TYR A 58 -7.26 -3.60 14.46
C TYR A 58 -6.60 -3.42 13.09
N CYS A 59 -7.04 -2.44 12.29
CA CYS A 59 -6.37 -2.11 11.04
C CYS A 59 -4.94 -1.65 11.25
N LEU A 60 -4.67 -0.77 12.24
CA LEU A 60 -3.32 -0.27 12.52
C LEU A 60 -2.39 -1.39 13.03
N ILE A 61 -2.88 -2.27 13.89
CA ILE A 61 -2.13 -3.45 14.35
C ILE A 61 -1.85 -4.39 13.17
N GLY A 62 -2.85 -4.67 12.35
CA GLY A 62 -2.68 -5.48 11.14
C GLY A 62 -1.68 -4.87 10.16
N GLY A 63 -1.67 -3.55 10.01
CA GLY A 63 -0.66 -2.82 9.24
C GLY A 63 0.75 -3.04 9.80
N GLY A 64 0.94 -2.87 11.11
CA GLY A 64 2.24 -3.14 11.73
C GLY A 64 2.74 -4.58 11.55
N ILE A 65 1.82 -5.56 11.50
CA ILE A 65 2.16 -6.97 11.19
C ILE A 65 2.45 -7.15 9.70
N ALA A 66 1.74 -6.46 8.81
CA ALA A 66 1.97 -6.52 7.37
C ALA A 66 3.38 -6.07 6.97
N CYS A 67 4.03 -5.25 7.80
CA CYS A 67 5.45 -4.90 7.65
C CYS A 67 6.38 -6.12 7.52
N LEU A 68 5.99 -7.28 8.07
CA LEU A 68 6.75 -8.53 7.92
C LEU A 68 6.78 -9.07 6.48
N PHE A 69 5.96 -8.52 5.58
CA PHE A 69 5.97 -8.82 4.15
C PHE A 69 7.04 -8.02 3.38
N GLU A 70 7.52 -6.90 3.96
CA GLU A 70 8.53 -6.03 3.35
C GLU A 70 9.77 -6.79 2.86
N PRO A 71 10.39 -7.71 3.64
CA PRO A 71 11.59 -8.42 3.18
C PRO A 71 11.36 -9.23 1.90
N ILE A 72 10.13 -9.70 1.68
CA ILE A 72 9.75 -10.50 0.52
C ILE A 72 9.66 -9.58 -0.71
N VAL A 73 8.88 -8.51 -0.63
CA VAL A 73 8.68 -7.59 -1.76
C VAL A 73 9.97 -6.86 -2.11
N ASP A 74 10.76 -6.45 -1.12
CA ASP A 74 12.06 -5.80 -1.33
C ASP A 74 13.03 -6.68 -2.10
N THR A 75 13.09 -7.95 -1.72
CA THR A 75 13.96 -8.92 -2.38
C THR A 75 13.50 -9.16 -3.81
N LEU A 76 12.19 -9.38 -4.01
CA LEU A 76 11.64 -9.72 -5.32
C LEU A 76 11.64 -8.56 -6.31
N GLY A 77 11.40 -7.33 -5.86
CA GLY A 77 11.40 -6.17 -6.74
C GLY A 77 12.63 -5.28 -6.62
N LEU A 78 13.72 -5.80 -6.04
CA LEU A 78 15.03 -5.15 -5.95
C LEU A 78 14.97 -3.75 -5.33
N CYS A 79 14.22 -3.60 -4.24
CA CYS A 79 14.30 -2.45 -3.34
C CYS A 79 15.38 -2.74 -2.28
N TYR A 80 16.18 -1.74 -1.93
CA TYR A 80 17.20 -1.84 -0.89
C TYR A 80 17.08 -0.73 0.13
N ILE A 81 16.51 -1.09 1.29
CA ILE A 81 16.61 -0.29 2.50
C ILE A 81 18.04 -0.36 3.03
N ARG A 82 18.64 0.81 3.29
CA ARG A 82 20.02 0.90 3.79
C ARG A 82 20.14 0.23 5.16
N GLN A 83 21.26 -0.44 5.41
CA GLN A 83 21.49 -1.20 6.65
C GLN A 83 22.02 -0.34 7.80
N GLN A 84 22.09 -0.90 9.02
CA GLN A 84 22.67 -0.23 10.19
C GLN A 84 21.92 1.05 10.58
N ALA A 85 20.60 1.06 10.43
CA ALA A 85 19.76 2.14 10.92
C ALA A 85 19.85 2.27 12.45
N THR A 86 19.74 3.50 12.94
CA THR A 86 19.75 3.78 14.38
C THR A 86 18.49 3.26 15.07
N MET A 87 17.36 3.33 14.36
CA MET A 87 16.03 2.96 14.82
C MET A 87 15.56 1.66 14.14
N THR A 88 16.40 0.62 14.12
CA THR A 88 16.02 -0.71 13.61
C THR A 88 14.89 -1.31 14.45
N THR A 89 13.87 -1.85 13.78
CA THR A 89 12.71 -2.49 14.42
C THR A 89 12.78 -4.00 14.40
N PHE A 90 13.18 -4.58 13.27
CA PHE A 90 13.40 -6.01 13.12
C PHE A 90 14.39 -6.26 11.98
N SER A 91 14.91 -7.49 11.95
CA SER A 91 15.74 -7.96 10.84
C SER A 91 15.17 -9.27 10.31
N SER A 92 15.14 -9.41 8.99
CA SER A 92 14.64 -10.60 8.31
C SER A 92 15.28 -10.74 6.94
N MET A 93 15.45 -11.99 6.47
CA MET A 93 16.09 -12.31 5.18
C MET A 93 17.46 -11.62 4.98
N GLY A 94 18.23 -11.42 6.07
CA GLY A 94 19.55 -10.80 6.05
C GLY A 94 19.54 -9.27 5.92
N ARG A 95 18.43 -8.61 6.26
CA ARG A 95 18.22 -7.17 6.09
C ARG A 95 17.64 -6.56 7.36
N ASP A 96 18.02 -5.31 7.63
CA ASP A 96 17.53 -4.54 8.77
C ASP A 96 16.43 -3.58 8.32
N PHE A 97 15.34 -3.52 9.07
CA PHE A 97 14.20 -2.66 8.76
C PHE A 97 14.04 -1.56 9.80
N PRO A 98 14.23 -0.29 9.41
CA PRO A 98 14.10 0.86 10.29
C PRO A 98 12.65 1.15 10.64
N LEU A 99 12.46 1.95 11.69
CA LEU A 99 11.14 2.31 12.23
C LEU A 99 10.21 2.96 11.19
N PHE A 100 10.75 3.75 10.26
CA PHE A 100 9.94 4.39 9.23
C PHE A 100 9.23 3.39 8.32
N ILE A 101 9.81 2.20 8.09
CA ILE A 101 9.16 1.14 7.30
C ILE A 101 7.95 0.60 8.06
N ASN A 102 8.09 0.32 9.36
CA ASN A 102 6.96 -0.10 10.16
C ASN A 102 5.86 0.98 10.20
N PHE A 103 6.24 2.26 10.30
CA PHE A 103 5.29 3.36 10.23
C PHE A 103 4.53 3.39 8.90
N VAL A 104 5.20 3.28 7.75
CA VAL A 104 4.49 3.28 6.47
C VAL A 104 3.47 2.15 6.42
N TYR A 105 3.79 0.95 6.87
CA TYR A 105 2.85 -0.16 6.86
C TYR A 105 1.63 0.05 7.78
N ILE A 106 1.84 0.59 8.98
CA ILE A 106 0.76 0.89 9.94
C ILE A 106 -0.29 1.80 9.32
N TRP A 107 0.13 2.91 8.69
CA TRP A 107 -0.82 3.91 8.21
C TRP A 107 -1.21 3.71 6.75
N TYR A 108 -0.29 3.29 5.87
CA TYR A 108 -0.55 3.09 4.44
C TYR A 108 -1.41 1.84 4.25
N VAL A 109 -0.93 0.67 4.70
CA VAL A 109 -1.69 -0.58 4.51
C VAL A 109 -2.85 -0.66 5.50
N GLY A 110 -2.58 -0.43 6.79
CA GLY A 110 -3.61 -0.49 7.83
C GLY A 110 -4.59 0.69 7.78
N GLY A 111 -4.06 1.90 7.87
CA GLY A 111 -4.86 3.12 7.92
C GLY A 111 -5.68 3.38 6.65
N LEU A 112 -5.09 3.24 5.45
CA LEU A 112 -5.87 3.40 4.21
C LEU A 112 -6.85 2.26 3.99
N ALA A 113 -6.60 1.04 4.50
CA ALA A 113 -7.62 -0.02 4.49
C ALA A 113 -8.86 0.37 5.29
N TYR A 114 -8.69 0.98 6.46
CA TYR A 114 -9.81 1.52 7.23
C TYR A 114 -10.56 2.61 6.44
N LEU A 115 -9.82 3.51 5.79
CA LEU A 115 -10.42 4.58 4.99
C LEU A 115 -11.19 4.03 3.77
N ALA A 116 -10.59 3.08 3.04
CA ALA A 116 -11.21 2.39 1.92
C ALA A 116 -12.48 1.66 2.35
N TYR A 117 -12.43 0.91 3.46
CA TYR A 117 -13.62 0.30 4.07
C TYR A 117 -14.74 1.32 4.31
N ARG A 118 -14.41 2.48 4.90
CA ARG A 118 -15.40 3.53 5.18
C ARG A 118 -16.00 4.10 3.91
N ILE A 119 -15.19 4.35 2.88
CA ILE A 119 -15.67 4.84 1.58
C ILE A 119 -16.58 3.81 0.91
N PHE A 120 -16.20 2.53 0.91
CA PHE A 120 -17.02 1.46 0.34
C PHE A 120 -18.34 1.30 1.10
N SER A 121 -18.32 1.47 2.42
CA SER A 121 -19.51 1.42 3.29
C SER A 121 -20.50 2.55 2.98
N THR A 122 -20.02 3.72 2.55
CA THR A 122 -20.88 4.84 2.11
C THR A 122 -21.49 4.66 0.72
N GLY A 123 -21.08 3.60 0.00
CA GLY A 123 -21.43 3.39 -1.41
C GLY A 123 -20.43 4.08 -2.33
N VAL A 124 -19.87 3.33 -3.26
CA VAL A 124 -18.89 3.82 -4.24
C VAL A 124 -19.28 3.32 -5.63
N THR A 125 -19.12 4.13 -6.66
CA THR A 125 -19.33 3.69 -8.05
C THR A 125 -18.07 3.00 -8.57
N ARG A 126 -18.18 2.21 -9.65
CA ARG A 126 -16.98 1.58 -10.25
C ARG A 126 -15.94 2.60 -10.68
N LYS A 127 -16.40 3.70 -11.29
CA LYS A 127 -15.53 4.83 -11.67
C LYS A 127 -14.81 5.42 -10.46
N ALA A 128 -15.50 5.55 -9.33
CA ALA A 128 -14.90 6.07 -8.11
C ALA A 128 -13.84 5.11 -7.53
N VAL A 129 -13.98 3.79 -7.66
CA VAL A 129 -12.92 2.83 -7.26
C VAL A 129 -11.64 3.06 -8.06
N PHE A 130 -11.74 3.26 -9.39
CA PHE A 130 -10.58 3.63 -10.22
C PHE A 130 -9.98 4.99 -9.84
N GLN A 131 -10.81 5.96 -9.47
CA GLN A 131 -10.33 7.26 -8.98
C GLN A 131 -9.58 7.13 -7.65
N LEU A 132 -10.07 6.31 -6.72
CA LEU A 132 -9.40 6.03 -5.45
C LEU A 132 -8.04 5.37 -5.70
N TYR A 133 -8.00 4.37 -6.58
CA TYR A 133 -6.75 3.76 -7.02
C TYR A 133 -5.76 4.79 -7.56
N LEU A 134 -6.16 5.65 -8.50
CA LEU A 134 -5.26 6.66 -9.04
C LEU A 134 -4.81 7.69 -8.00
N ILE A 135 -5.70 8.12 -7.11
CA ILE A 135 -5.34 9.03 -6.00
C ILE A 135 -4.26 8.38 -5.13
N ASP A 136 -4.42 7.10 -4.82
CA ASP A 136 -3.47 6.33 -4.02
C ASP A 136 -2.12 6.18 -4.74
N VAL A 137 -2.09 5.90 -6.05
CA VAL A 137 -0.84 5.91 -6.85
C VAL A 137 -0.07 7.22 -6.66
N PHE A 138 -0.75 8.38 -6.73
CA PHE A 138 -0.11 9.68 -6.55
C PHE A 138 0.31 9.95 -5.11
N ILE A 139 -0.48 9.52 -4.13
CA ILE A 139 -0.10 9.56 -2.71
C ILE A 139 1.19 8.76 -2.54
N ASN A 140 1.27 7.56 -3.09
CA ASN A 140 2.44 6.72 -2.94
C ASN A 140 3.69 7.32 -3.60
N ILE A 141 3.57 7.88 -4.81
CA ILE A 141 4.66 8.65 -5.45
C ILE A 141 5.17 9.76 -4.52
N TRP A 142 4.26 10.54 -3.93
CA TRP A 142 4.62 11.65 -3.06
C TRP A 142 5.30 11.20 -1.76
N LEU A 143 4.92 10.03 -1.22
CA LEU A 143 5.49 9.49 0.01
C LEU A 143 6.85 8.86 -0.19
N GLU A 144 7.02 8.12 -1.28
CA GLU A 144 8.25 7.38 -1.55
C GLU A 144 9.37 8.28 -2.08
N SER A 145 9.01 9.29 -2.88
CA SER A 145 10.00 10.16 -3.54
C SER A 145 10.98 10.82 -2.55
N PRO A 146 10.56 11.40 -1.40
CA PRO A 146 11.49 11.94 -0.43
C PRO A 146 12.50 10.91 0.08
N GLY A 147 12.06 9.68 0.40
CA GLY A 147 12.93 8.65 0.95
C GLY A 147 14.01 8.21 -0.05
N VAL A 148 13.61 8.01 -1.31
CA VAL A 148 14.52 7.68 -2.41
C VAL A 148 15.48 8.83 -2.70
N LEU A 149 14.98 10.07 -2.81
CA LEU A 149 15.80 11.24 -3.15
C LEU A 149 16.80 11.60 -2.04
N MET A 150 16.46 11.33 -0.78
CA MET A 150 17.38 11.49 0.36
C MET A 150 18.34 10.30 0.54
N GLY A 151 18.14 9.20 -0.20
CA GLY A 151 18.99 8.01 -0.16
C GLY A 151 18.76 7.08 1.04
N ALA A 152 17.59 7.16 1.69
CA ALA A 152 17.20 6.24 2.77
C ALA A 152 17.02 4.80 2.25
N TYR A 153 16.64 4.66 0.99
CA TYR A 153 16.59 3.41 0.26
C TYR A 153 16.75 3.65 -1.24
N GLU A 154 17.03 2.59 -1.99
CA GLU A 154 17.19 2.67 -3.45
C GLU A 154 16.60 1.45 -4.16
N TYR A 155 16.11 1.65 -5.37
CA TYR A 155 15.73 0.55 -6.25
C TYR A 155 16.87 0.26 -7.21
N TYR A 156 17.40 -0.96 -7.14
CA TYR A 156 18.56 -1.38 -7.92
C TYR A 156 18.17 -2.34 -9.05
N GLY A 157 19.11 -2.62 -9.95
CA GLY A 157 18.87 -3.46 -11.13
C GLY A 157 18.12 -2.75 -12.27
N PRO A 158 17.68 -3.50 -13.30
CA PRO A 158 17.09 -2.96 -14.53
C PRO A 158 15.62 -2.55 -14.34
N GLN A 159 15.39 -1.59 -13.46
CA GLN A 159 14.06 -1.09 -13.08
C GLN A 159 13.35 -0.37 -14.24
N PRO A 160 12.17 -0.81 -14.69
CA PRO A 160 11.41 -0.11 -15.73
C PRO A 160 10.76 1.16 -15.18
N LEU A 161 10.67 2.21 -16.00
CA LEU A 161 10.10 3.52 -15.64
C LEU A 161 10.68 4.14 -14.35
N ASN A 162 11.98 3.97 -14.14
CA ASN A 162 12.69 4.55 -13.00
C ASN A 162 13.28 5.92 -13.36
N PHE A 163 12.50 6.99 -13.19
CA PHE A 163 12.89 8.33 -13.65
C PHE A 163 13.81 9.09 -12.68
N TRP A 164 13.68 8.88 -11.36
CA TRP A 164 14.45 9.59 -10.33
C TRP A 164 14.91 8.69 -9.17
N GLY A 165 14.96 7.39 -9.39
CA GLY A 165 15.26 6.38 -8.37
C GLY A 165 14.02 5.60 -7.92
N LEU A 166 12.81 6.11 -8.19
CA LEU A 166 11.53 5.44 -7.91
C LEU A 166 10.96 4.78 -9.18
N PRO A 167 10.88 3.44 -9.26
CA PRO A 167 10.21 2.75 -10.34
C PRO A 167 8.69 2.96 -10.28
N LEU A 168 8.12 3.57 -11.31
CA LEU A 168 6.67 3.83 -11.34
C LEU A 168 5.80 2.57 -11.41
N TRP A 169 6.39 1.41 -11.67
CA TRP A 169 5.63 0.17 -11.63
C TRP A 169 5.20 -0.22 -10.21
N TRP A 170 6.06 0.06 -9.24
CA TRP A 170 5.85 -0.28 -7.84
C TRP A 170 4.64 0.48 -7.28
N VAL A 171 4.58 1.78 -7.54
CA VAL A 171 3.50 2.66 -7.09
C VAL A 171 2.14 2.36 -7.72
N CYS A 172 2.10 1.62 -8.85
CA CYS A 172 0.85 1.13 -9.43
C CYS A 172 0.36 -0.18 -8.78
N VAL A 173 1.23 -0.93 -8.10
CA VAL A 173 0.82 -2.16 -7.42
C VAL A 173 0.42 -1.90 -5.97
N ASN A 174 1.17 -1.05 -5.25
CA ASN A 174 0.94 -0.80 -3.82
C ASN A 174 -0.51 -0.44 -3.45
N PRO A 175 -1.24 0.40 -4.22
CA PRO A 175 -2.64 0.71 -3.90
C PRO A 175 -3.58 -0.49 -3.86
N LEU A 176 -3.22 -1.61 -4.51
CA LEU A 176 -4.02 -2.83 -4.47
C LEU A 176 -4.10 -3.38 -3.03
N MET A 177 -3.08 -3.17 -2.20
CA MET A 177 -3.00 -3.69 -0.84
C MET A 177 -4.08 -3.06 0.07
N PRO A 178 -4.12 -1.73 0.30
CA PRO A 178 -5.14 -1.13 1.16
C PRO A 178 -6.55 -1.21 0.56
N LEU A 179 -6.70 -1.16 -0.77
CA LEU A 179 -8.00 -1.31 -1.42
C LEU A 179 -8.57 -2.72 -1.22
N THR A 180 -7.73 -3.75 -1.34
CA THR A 180 -8.13 -5.15 -1.10
C THR A 180 -8.47 -5.37 0.37
N ALA A 181 -7.65 -4.85 1.29
CA ALA A 181 -7.91 -4.92 2.73
C ALA A 181 -9.25 -4.23 3.08
N GLY A 182 -9.49 -3.03 2.56
CA GLY A 182 -10.75 -2.32 2.74
C GLY A 182 -11.96 -3.09 2.19
N ALA A 183 -11.80 -3.77 1.06
CA ALA A 183 -12.85 -4.61 0.47
C ALA A 183 -13.15 -5.87 1.32
N LEU A 184 -12.10 -6.54 1.82
CA LEU A 184 -12.24 -7.67 2.75
C LEU A 184 -12.98 -7.23 4.01
N ILE A 185 -12.58 -6.12 4.63
CA ILE A 185 -13.25 -5.59 5.82
C ILE A 185 -14.71 -5.25 5.48
N TYR A 186 -14.97 -4.58 4.36
CA TYR A 186 -16.32 -4.16 3.95
C TYR A 186 -17.27 -5.35 3.77
N LYS A 187 -16.81 -6.41 3.10
CA LYS A 187 -17.63 -7.60 2.84
C LYS A 187 -17.75 -8.52 4.04
N MET A 188 -16.70 -8.63 4.85
CA MET A 188 -16.68 -9.58 5.96
C MET A 188 -17.22 -8.99 7.27
N SER A 189 -17.22 -7.68 7.46
CA SER A 189 -17.70 -7.04 8.72
C SER A 189 -19.08 -7.54 9.19
N PRO A 190 -20.10 -7.73 8.32
CA PRO A 190 -21.40 -8.27 8.74
C PRO A 190 -21.32 -9.69 9.34
N HIS A 191 -20.27 -10.45 9.01
CA HIS A 191 -20.04 -11.82 9.46
C HIS A 191 -19.08 -11.92 10.66
N LEU A 192 -18.60 -10.78 11.17
CA LEU A 192 -17.60 -10.70 12.23
C LEU A 192 -18.13 -10.01 13.51
N PRO A 193 -19.22 -10.50 14.13
CA PRO A 193 -19.74 -9.89 15.35
C PRO A 193 -18.78 -10.09 16.53
N GLY A 194 -18.71 -9.09 17.41
CA GLY A 194 -17.96 -9.15 18.67
C GLY A 194 -16.45 -9.34 18.45
N TRP A 195 -15.87 -10.32 19.15
CA TRP A 195 -14.42 -10.58 19.13
C TRP A 195 -13.90 -11.00 17.74
N ARG A 196 -14.77 -11.57 16.88
CA ARG A 196 -14.39 -12.00 15.52
C ARG A 196 -13.92 -10.84 14.66
N LEU A 197 -14.29 -9.60 14.99
CA LEU A 197 -13.78 -8.41 14.33
C LEU A 197 -12.25 -8.29 14.43
N ALA A 198 -11.61 -8.91 15.42
CA ALA A 198 -10.15 -8.97 15.53
C ALA A 198 -9.48 -9.71 14.36
N LEU A 199 -10.21 -10.54 13.60
CA LEU A 199 -9.70 -11.17 12.37
C LEU A 199 -9.28 -10.15 11.30
N VAL A 200 -9.74 -8.90 11.41
CA VAL A 200 -9.25 -7.80 10.57
C VAL A 200 -7.74 -7.64 10.68
N ILE A 201 -7.14 -7.93 11.84
CA ILE A 201 -5.67 -7.91 12.01
C ILE A 201 -4.98 -8.83 11.00
N ALA A 202 -5.56 -10.00 10.72
CA ALA A 202 -5.02 -10.96 9.74
C ALA A 202 -5.35 -10.57 8.29
N PHE A 203 -6.48 -9.89 8.05
CA PHE A 203 -6.86 -9.49 6.68
C PHE A 203 -5.88 -8.50 6.06
N ILE A 204 -5.26 -7.63 6.86
CA ILE A 204 -4.31 -6.63 6.36
C ILE A 204 -3.07 -7.29 5.70
N PRO A 205 -2.28 -8.14 6.38
CA PRO A 205 -1.14 -8.82 5.74
C PRO A 205 -1.56 -9.79 4.63
N MET A 206 -2.75 -10.39 4.72
CA MET A 206 -3.27 -11.21 3.61
C MET A 206 -3.53 -10.37 2.36
N ALA A 207 -4.14 -9.20 2.52
CA ALA A 207 -4.42 -8.29 1.41
C ALA A 207 -3.15 -7.76 0.75
N ASP A 208 -2.10 -7.55 1.53
CA ASP A 208 -0.77 -7.22 1.03
C ASP A 208 -0.24 -8.31 0.08
N GLY A 209 -0.17 -9.55 0.59
CA GLY A 209 0.26 -10.69 -0.22
C GLY A 209 -0.61 -10.94 -1.46
N ILE A 210 -1.93 -10.74 -1.36
CA ILE A 210 -2.86 -10.84 -2.50
C ILE A 210 -2.55 -9.75 -3.54
N GLY A 211 -2.45 -8.49 -3.14
CA GLY A 211 -2.26 -7.37 -4.05
C GLY A 211 -0.93 -7.48 -4.80
N ASN A 212 0.16 -7.66 -4.05
CA ASN A 212 1.50 -7.79 -4.60
C ASN A 212 1.66 -9.08 -5.43
N GLY A 213 1.26 -10.23 -4.88
CA GLY A 213 1.38 -11.52 -5.57
C GLY A 213 0.55 -11.62 -6.85
N ALA A 214 -0.64 -11.00 -6.90
CA ALA A 214 -1.51 -11.08 -8.07
C ALA A 214 -1.02 -10.21 -9.25
N ALA A 215 -0.37 -9.08 -8.97
CA ALA A 215 -0.03 -8.09 -10.00
C ALA A 215 1.47 -7.96 -10.28
N ALA A 216 2.35 -8.00 -9.26
CA ALA A 216 3.77 -7.68 -9.41
C ALA A 216 4.65 -8.84 -9.91
N TRP A 217 4.16 -10.08 -9.85
CA TRP A 217 4.95 -11.26 -10.22
C TRP A 217 5.64 -11.19 -11.60
N PRO A 218 5.09 -10.56 -12.67
CA PRO A 218 5.79 -10.48 -13.94
C PRO A 218 7.06 -9.63 -13.84
N VAL A 219 7.00 -8.45 -13.19
CA VAL A 219 8.18 -7.58 -13.02
C VAL A 219 9.15 -8.20 -12.04
N TRP A 220 8.70 -8.78 -10.92
CA TRP A 220 9.59 -9.51 -10.02
C TRP A 220 10.37 -10.60 -10.75
N THR A 221 9.69 -11.38 -11.60
CA THR A 221 10.34 -12.40 -12.41
C THR A 221 11.36 -11.75 -13.35
N ALA A 222 10.97 -10.72 -14.11
CA ALA A 222 11.85 -10.06 -15.06
C ALA A 222 13.10 -9.42 -14.41
N LEU A 223 12.95 -8.81 -13.24
CA LEU A 223 14.06 -8.20 -12.49
C LEU A 223 15.05 -9.24 -11.97
N ASN A 224 14.60 -10.46 -11.70
CA ASN A 224 15.43 -11.57 -11.23
C ASN A 224 15.91 -12.50 -12.36
N LEU A 225 15.61 -12.15 -13.62
CA LEU A 225 16.16 -12.83 -14.78
C LEU A 225 17.39 -12.11 -15.31
N ASN A 226 18.33 -12.90 -15.83
CA ASN A 226 19.38 -12.38 -16.68
C ASN A 226 18.82 -12.14 -18.10
N ALA A 227 18.11 -11.03 -18.27
CA ALA A 227 17.39 -10.68 -19.49
C ALA A 227 17.69 -9.24 -19.94
N PRO A 228 17.55 -8.93 -21.25
CA PRO A 228 17.66 -7.56 -21.73
C PRO A 228 16.63 -6.64 -21.06
N LEU A 229 16.96 -5.35 -20.93
CA LEU A 229 16.09 -4.32 -20.32
C LEU A 229 14.68 -4.27 -20.92
N LEU A 230 14.54 -4.64 -22.20
CA LEU A 230 13.25 -4.75 -22.88
C LEU A 230 12.29 -5.71 -22.15
N VAL A 231 12.79 -6.80 -21.57
CA VAL A 231 11.97 -7.78 -20.83
C VAL A 231 11.35 -7.14 -19.60
N SER A 232 12.10 -6.34 -18.82
CA SER A 232 11.55 -5.61 -17.68
C SER A 232 10.49 -4.59 -18.10
N HIS A 233 10.66 -3.93 -19.25
CA HIS A 233 9.67 -2.98 -19.78
C HIS A 233 8.39 -3.68 -20.25
N LEU A 234 8.49 -4.85 -20.89
CA LEU A 234 7.33 -5.64 -21.27
C LEU A 234 6.62 -6.22 -20.04
N ALA A 235 7.37 -6.72 -19.06
CA ALA A 235 6.83 -7.22 -17.80
C ALA A 235 6.09 -6.14 -17.02
N TRP A 236 6.57 -4.89 -17.08
CA TRP A 236 5.85 -3.75 -16.55
C TRP A 236 4.47 -3.57 -17.22
N LEU A 237 4.37 -3.61 -18.55
CA LEU A 237 3.09 -3.47 -19.24
C LEU A 237 2.10 -4.57 -18.83
N VAL A 238 2.58 -5.81 -18.64
CA VAL A 238 1.78 -6.92 -18.13
C VAL A 238 1.34 -6.63 -16.69
N THR A 239 2.24 -6.18 -15.83
CA THR A 239 1.96 -5.82 -14.43
C THR A 239 0.92 -4.72 -14.31
N LEU A 240 1.02 -3.67 -15.14
CA LEU A 240 0.02 -2.60 -15.20
C LEU A 240 -1.33 -3.15 -15.67
N GLY A 241 -1.34 -4.01 -16.70
CA GLY A 241 -2.55 -4.70 -17.14
C GLY A 241 -3.21 -5.50 -16.02
N LEU A 242 -2.43 -6.30 -15.28
CA LEU A 242 -2.91 -7.07 -14.13
C LEU A 242 -3.44 -6.16 -13.02
N ALA A 243 -2.74 -5.07 -12.68
CA ALA A 243 -3.20 -4.12 -11.68
C ALA A 243 -4.54 -3.47 -12.08
N LEU A 244 -4.68 -3.04 -13.33
CA LEU A 244 -5.94 -2.46 -13.83
C LEU A 244 -7.07 -3.50 -13.87
N THR A 245 -6.78 -4.75 -14.26
CA THR A 245 -7.74 -5.86 -14.19
C THR A 245 -8.12 -6.15 -12.74
N PHE A 246 -7.18 -6.10 -11.80
CA PHE A 246 -7.46 -6.25 -10.38
C PHE A 246 -8.43 -5.16 -9.90
N VAL A 247 -8.14 -3.89 -10.17
CA VAL A 247 -9.00 -2.75 -9.81
C VAL A 247 -10.38 -2.91 -10.46
N TRP A 248 -10.44 -3.37 -11.70
CA TRP A 248 -11.68 -3.69 -12.39
C TRP A 248 -12.48 -4.75 -11.63
N VAL A 249 -11.89 -5.91 -11.29
CA VAL A 249 -12.55 -6.95 -10.48
C VAL A 249 -13.02 -6.39 -9.14
N LEU A 250 -12.15 -5.66 -8.44
CA LEU A 250 -12.46 -5.07 -7.14
C LEU A 250 -13.66 -4.11 -7.24
N SER A 251 -13.78 -3.36 -8.34
CA SER A 251 -14.90 -2.46 -8.59
C SER A 251 -16.25 -3.20 -8.70
N TYR A 252 -16.28 -4.46 -9.13
CA TYR A 252 -17.49 -5.29 -9.09
C TYR A 252 -17.77 -5.84 -7.70
N VAL A 253 -16.74 -6.08 -6.90
CA VAL A 253 -16.90 -6.55 -5.51
C VAL A 253 -17.51 -5.45 -4.66
N VAL A 254 -16.96 -4.22 -4.69
CA VAL A 254 -17.34 -3.15 -3.75
C VAL A 254 -18.28 -2.11 -4.34
N GLY A 255 -18.33 -1.99 -5.67
CA GLY A 255 -19.10 -0.96 -6.35
C GLY A 255 -20.61 -1.17 -6.25
N ARG A 256 -21.35 -0.07 -6.19
CA ARG A 256 -22.81 -0.01 -6.27
C ARG A 256 -23.23 0.76 -7.53
N PRO A 257 -24.46 0.52 -8.05
CA PRO A 257 -25.07 1.35 -9.07
C PRO A 257 -25.08 2.84 -8.71
N ASP A 258 -24.97 3.73 -9.71
CA ASP A 258 -24.83 5.18 -9.53
C ASP A 258 -26.06 5.85 -8.87
N ASP A 259 -27.22 5.21 -8.95
CA ASP A 259 -28.48 5.59 -8.31
C ASP A 259 -28.52 5.22 -6.81
N GLU A 260 -27.76 4.22 -6.38
CA GLU A 260 -27.66 3.80 -4.97
C GLU A 260 -26.58 4.59 -4.18
N VAL A 261 -25.73 5.36 -4.85
CA VAL A 261 -24.66 6.14 -4.21
C VAL A 261 -25.18 7.50 -3.75
N LEU A 262 -25.40 7.61 -2.44
CA LEU A 262 -25.97 8.80 -1.78
C LEU A 262 -25.02 10.01 -1.78
N ILE A 263 -23.71 9.78 -1.70
CA ILE A 263 -22.70 10.84 -1.57
C ILE A 263 -21.87 10.93 -2.85
N LYS A 264 -22.17 11.94 -3.68
CA LYS A 264 -21.53 12.10 -4.99
C LYS A 264 -20.37 13.12 -5.01
N SER A 265 -20.27 14.00 -4.01
CA SER A 265 -19.20 15.01 -3.96
C SER A 265 -17.94 14.44 -3.32
N LYS A 266 -16.76 14.74 -3.88
CA LYS A 266 -15.46 14.28 -3.36
C LYS A 266 -15.24 14.71 -1.90
N VAL A 267 -15.57 15.97 -1.60
CA VAL A 267 -15.51 16.53 -0.23
C VAL A 267 -16.49 15.81 0.70
N GLY A 268 -17.69 15.49 0.20
CA GLY A 268 -18.69 14.73 0.96
C GLY A 268 -18.22 13.33 1.30
N VAL A 269 -17.64 12.60 0.34
CA VAL A 269 -17.09 11.25 0.56
C VAL A 269 -15.97 11.28 1.58
N LEU A 270 -15.02 12.22 1.45
CA LEU A 270 -13.92 12.36 2.40
C LEU A 270 -14.41 12.71 3.80
N LYS A 271 -15.35 13.67 3.92
CA LYS A 271 -15.96 14.06 5.19
C LYS A 271 -16.70 12.88 5.83
N ALA A 272 -17.45 12.12 5.04
CA ALA A 272 -18.18 10.93 5.50
C ALA A 272 -17.23 9.80 5.95
N ALA A 273 -16.13 9.61 5.23
CA ALA A 273 -15.14 8.60 5.55
C ALA A 273 -14.38 8.92 6.85
N ILE A 274 -14.06 10.19 7.08
CA ILE A 274 -13.35 10.65 8.29
C ILE A 274 -14.31 10.78 9.49
N PHE A 275 -15.39 11.56 9.33
CA PHE A 275 -16.24 11.96 10.45
C PHE A 275 -17.49 11.09 10.64
N GLY A 276 -17.86 10.31 9.62
CA GLY A 276 -19.13 9.57 9.58
C GLY A 276 -20.18 10.32 8.76
N VAL A 277 -21.22 9.60 8.35
CA VAL A 277 -22.43 10.20 7.75
C VAL A 277 -23.37 10.52 8.89
N ASP A 278 -23.86 11.76 8.98
CA ASP A 278 -24.95 12.09 9.88
C ASP A 278 -26.16 11.23 9.51
N LYS A 279 -26.75 10.51 10.47
CA LYS A 279 -27.93 9.68 10.19
C LYS A 279 -28.99 10.57 9.53
N PRO A 280 -29.59 10.18 8.39
CA PRO A 280 -30.74 10.92 7.87
C PRO A 280 -31.80 10.95 8.98
N ALA A 281 -32.29 12.15 9.29
CA ALA A 281 -33.41 12.32 10.19
C ALA A 281 -34.52 11.37 9.73
N LYS A 282 -35.04 10.54 10.64
CA LYS A 282 -36.22 9.71 10.37
C LYS A 282 -37.26 10.64 9.76
N VAL A 283 -37.61 10.41 8.49
CA VAL A 283 -38.78 11.05 7.90
C VAL A 283 -39.94 10.56 8.77
N SER A 284 -40.50 11.48 9.54
CA SER A 284 -41.72 11.26 10.29
C SER A 284 -42.76 10.80 9.30
N ALA A 285 -43.19 9.54 9.40
CA ALA A 285 -44.41 9.09 8.77
C ALA A 285 -45.57 9.83 9.46
N THR A 286 -45.91 11.01 8.96
CA THR A 286 -47.22 11.61 9.20
C THR A 286 -48.21 10.96 8.25
N VAL A 287 -49.04 10.11 8.88
CA VAL A 287 -50.44 9.74 8.60
C VAL A 287 -50.98 10.04 7.20
#